data_AF-A0A1Q2CR65-F1
#
_entry.id   AF-A0A1Q2CR65-F1
#
_cell.length_a   1.000
_cell.length_b   1.000
_cell.length_c   1.000
_cell.angle_alpha   90.00
_cell.angle_beta   90.00
_cell.angle_gamma   90.00
#
_symmetry.space_group_name_H-M   'P 1'
#
loop_
_entity.id
_entity.type
_entity.pdbx_description
1 polymer ?
#
loop_
_entity_poly.entity_id
_entity_poly.type
_entity_poly.pdbx_seq_one_letter_code
_entity_poly.pdbx_strand_id
1 'polypeptide(L)'
;MDAHARRVRPERVPLNRAETAILATLTEAGGDVVGHRELCRAAWGSYVARGERHRLKSAVHRLRRKLDEGLTIQSARGEGYRLIPTDSTTTPRSTPTNPMKEAS
;
A
#
# COMPACT_ATOMS: atom_id res chain seq x y z
N MET A 1 -2.86 -17.46 14.72
CA MET A 1 -2.13 -17.12 13.49
C MET A 1 -3.19 -16.85 12.44
N ASP A 2 -3.71 -15.63 12.47
CA ASP A 2 -4.92 -15.25 11.78
C ASP A 2 -4.60 -14.93 10.32
N ALA A 3 -4.91 -15.89 9.45
CA ALA A 3 -4.85 -15.73 8.02
C ALA A 3 -5.89 -14.68 7.60
N HIS A 4 -5.46 -13.41 7.51
CA HIS A 4 -6.23 -12.34 6.88
C HIS A 4 -6.26 -12.58 5.37
N ALA A 5 -7.02 -13.58 4.94
CA ALA A 5 -7.32 -13.86 3.56
C ALA A 5 -8.19 -12.72 3.00
N ARG A 6 -7.51 -11.66 2.55
CA ARG A 6 -8.04 -10.47 1.90
C ARG A 6 -8.84 -10.85 0.66
N ARG A 7 -10.12 -10.53 0.68
CA ARG A 7 -10.99 -10.69 -0.48
C ARG A 7 -10.94 -9.41 -1.30
N VAL A 8 -10.17 -9.41 -2.40
CA VAL A 8 -10.45 -8.49 -3.51
C VAL A 8 -11.87 -8.83 -3.97
N ARG A 9 -12.79 -7.87 -4.04
CA ARG A 9 -14.16 -8.18 -4.52
C ARG A 9 -14.04 -8.74 -5.95
N PRO A 10 -14.44 -10.01 -6.19
CA PRO A 10 -14.31 -10.63 -7.51
C PRO A 10 -15.33 -10.06 -8.51
N GLU A 11 -16.23 -9.19 -8.05
CA GLU A 11 -17.27 -8.60 -8.87
C GLU A 11 -16.74 -7.36 -9.60
N ARG A 12 -16.24 -7.61 -10.82
CA ARG A 12 -16.21 -6.66 -11.96
C ARG A 12 -15.24 -5.49 -11.90
N VAL A 13 -13.96 -5.73 -11.64
CA VAL A 13 -12.96 -4.83 -12.23
C VAL A 13 -11.81 -5.64 -12.83
N PRO A 14 -11.68 -5.72 -14.17
CA PRO A 14 -10.54 -6.38 -14.78
C PRO A 14 -9.28 -5.67 -14.29
N LEU A 15 -8.54 -6.35 -13.44
CA LEU A 15 -7.20 -5.93 -13.06
C LEU A 15 -6.31 -6.21 -14.25
N ASN A 16 -5.70 -5.16 -14.78
CA ASN A 16 -4.74 -5.36 -15.84
C ASN A 16 -3.51 -6.09 -15.27
N ARG A 17 -2.75 -6.84 -16.08
CA ARG A 17 -1.57 -7.60 -15.60
C ARG A 17 -0.64 -6.76 -14.71
N ALA A 18 -0.43 -5.50 -15.08
CA ALA A 18 0.35 -4.54 -14.32
C ALA A 18 -0.22 -4.25 -12.92
N GLU A 19 -1.54 -4.08 -12.79
CA GLU A 19 -2.18 -3.81 -11.50
C GLU A 19 -2.10 -5.02 -10.57
N THR A 20 -2.31 -6.22 -11.12
CA THR A 20 -2.16 -7.48 -10.38
C THR A 20 -0.72 -7.68 -9.91
N ALA A 21 0.27 -7.42 -10.77
CA ALA A 21 1.67 -7.52 -10.42
C ALA A 21 2.06 -6.55 -9.29
N ILE A 22 1.64 -5.28 -9.38
CA ILE A 22 1.87 -4.28 -8.32
C ILE A 22 1.27 -4.76 -7.00
N LEU A 23 0.02 -5.24 -7.02
CA LEU A 23 -0.66 -5.70 -5.81
C LEU A 23 0.04 -6.95 -5.23
N ALA A 24 0.45 -7.89 -6.07
CA ALA A 24 1.18 -9.08 -5.64
C ALA A 24 2.50 -8.70 -4.95
N THR A 25 3.33 -7.87 -5.59
CA THR A 25 4.61 -7.41 -5.01
C THR A 25 4.42 -6.70 -3.68
N LEU A 26 3.42 -5.82 -3.59
CA LEU A 26 3.11 -5.11 -2.33
C LEU A 26 2.55 -6.04 -1.24
N THR A 27 1.90 -7.13 -1.62
CA THR A 27 1.36 -8.13 -0.69
C THR A 27 2.46 -9.06 -0.18
N GLU A 28 3.38 -9.48 -1.07
CA GLU A 28 4.58 -10.25 -0.72
C GLU A 28 5.51 -9.45 0.20
N ALA A 29 5.62 -8.13 -0.01
CA ALA A 29 6.37 -7.25 0.87
C ALA A 29 5.77 -7.08 2.28
N GLY A 30 4.55 -7.57 2.54
CA GLY A 30 3.99 -7.65 3.90
C GLY A 30 3.82 -6.31 4.64
N GLY A 31 3.90 -5.17 3.96
CA GLY A 31 3.86 -3.83 4.57
C GLY A 31 5.16 -3.03 4.45
N ASP A 32 6.23 -3.64 3.91
CA ASP A 32 7.47 -2.94 3.61
C ASP A 32 7.35 -1.99 2.42
N VAL A 33 8.26 -1.01 2.37
CA VAL A 33 8.32 -0.02 1.28
C VAL A 33 8.95 -0.67 0.05
N VAL A 34 8.14 -0.86 -0.99
CA VAL A 34 8.62 -1.33 -2.29
C VAL A 34 8.92 -0.13 -3.19
N GLY A 35 10.14 -0.08 -3.70
CA GLY A 35 10.64 1.03 -4.51
C GLY A 35 9.87 1.22 -5.83
N HIS A 36 9.82 2.47 -6.32
CA HIS A 36 9.15 2.79 -7.59
C HIS A 36 9.67 1.95 -8.77
N ARG A 37 11.00 1.79 -8.86
CA ARG A 37 11.63 1.01 -9.94
C ARG A 37 11.27 -0.47 -9.88
N GLU A 38 11.16 -1.01 -8.68
CA GLU A 38 10.82 -2.41 -8.44
C GLU A 38 9.37 -2.69 -8.82
N LEU A 39 8.45 -1.83 -8.39
CA LEU A 39 7.04 -1.91 -8.80
C LEU A 39 6.86 -1.75 -10.31
N CYS A 40 7.60 -0.83 -10.92
CA CYS A 40 7.58 -0.67 -12.37
C CYS A 40 8.13 -1.90 -13.10
N ARG A 41 9.20 -2.50 -12.57
CA ARG A 41 9.79 -3.72 -13.13
C ARG A 41 8.86 -4.92 -13.02
N ALA A 42 8.17 -5.08 -11.88
CA ALA A 42 7.18 -6.14 -11.70
C ALA A 42 5.98 -5.97 -12.65
N ALA A 43 5.53 -4.72 -12.85
CA ALA A 43 4.34 -4.42 -13.63
C ALA A 43 4.55 -4.41 -15.16
N TRP A 44 5.70 -3.90 -15.62
CA TRP A 44 5.98 -3.64 -17.04
C TRP A 44 7.31 -4.23 -17.52
N GLY A 45 8.06 -4.94 -16.66
CA GLY A 45 9.35 -5.53 -16.99
C GLY A 45 10.52 -4.54 -16.95
N SER A 46 11.68 -4.97 -17.44
CA SER A 46 12.93 -4.19 -17.40
C SER A 46 12.93 -2.95 -18.32
N TYR A 47 11.90 -2.76 -19.15
CA TYR A 47 11.73 -1.58 -20.01
C TYR A 47 11.11 -0.42 -19.23
N VAL A 48 11.93 0.18 -18.40
CA VAL A 48 11.57 1.32 -17.56
C VAL A 48 11.63 2.59 -18.43
N ALA A 49 10.50 2.96 -19.04
CA ALA A 49 10.40 4.08 -19.97
C ALA A 49 10.18 5.42 -19.26
N ARG A 50 10.67 6.51 -19.88
CA ARG A 50 10.49 7.89 -19.40
C ARG A 50 8.99 8.15 -19.08
N GLY A 51 8.67 8.44 -17.81
CA GLY A 51 7.28 8.67 -17.35
C GLY A 51 6.66 7.53 -16.55
N GLU A 52 7.43 6.49 -16.18
CA GLU A 52 6.98 5.38 -15.34
C GLU A 52 6.28 5.80 -14.03
N ARG A 53 6.73 6.90 -13.40
CA ARG A 53 6.14 7.41 -12.15
C ARG A 53 4.70 7.85 -12.37
N HIS A 54 4.38 8.42 -13.52
CA HIS A 54 3.01 8.81 -13.84
C HIS A 54 2.13 7.58 -14.08
N ARG A 55 2.63 6.59 -14.84
CA ARG A 55 1.93 5.32 -15.07
C ARG A 55 1.67 4.56 -13.77
N LEU A 56 2.68 4.49 -12.89
CA LEU A 56 2.59 3.89 -11.56
C LEU A 56 1.56 4.62 -10.68
N LYS A 57 1.61 5.96 -10.62
CA LYS A 57 0.60 6.76 -9.90
C LYS A 57 -0.81 6.50 -10.40
N SER A 58 -1.03 6.44 -11.72
CA SER A 58 -2.34 6.15 -12.30
C SER A 58 -2.82 4.73 -11.97
N ALA A 59 -1.93 3.72 -12.04
CA ALA A 59 -2.25 2.35 -11.68
C ALA A 59 -2.59 2.21 -10.18
N VAL A 60 -1.78 2.80 -9.30
CA VAL A 60 -2.02 2.85 -7.85
C VAL A 60 -3.34 3.56 -7.56
N HIS A 61 -3.65 4.67 -8.23
CA HIS A 61 -4.93 5.36 -8.04
C HIS A 61 -6.11 4.44 -8.39
N ARG A 62 -6.05 3.72 -9.51
CA ARG A 62 -7.11 2.78 -9.90
C ARG A 62 -7.24 1.66 -8.88
N LEU A 63 -6.12 1.05 -8.46
CA LEU A 63 -6.09 0.02 -7.42
C LEU A 63 -6.76 0.51 -6.13
N ARG A 64 -6.45 1.72 -5.66
CA ARG A 64 -7.07 2.30 -4.45
C ARG A 64 -8.59 2.45 -4.54
N ARG A 65 -9.15 2.65 -5.75
CA ARG A 65 -10.61 2.67 -5.95
C ARG A 65 -11.23 1.26 -6.07
N LYS A 66 -10.42 0.24 -6.36
CA LYS A 66 -10.86 -1.16 -6.41
C LYS A 66 -10.72 -1.85 -5.05
N LEU A 67 -9.85 -1.34 -4.19
CA LEU A 67 -9.62 -1.78 -2.81
C LEU A 67 -10.66 -1.08 -1.92
N ASP A 68 -11.84 -1.68 -1.78
CA ASP A 68 -12.96 -0.99 -1.15
C ASP A 68 -12.93 -1.06 0.38
N GLU A 69 -12.38 -2.12 1.01
CA GLU A 69 -12.46 -2.26 2.48
C GLU A 69 -11.22 -2.97 3.09
N GLY A 70 -10.59 -2.32 4.09
CA GLY A 70 -9.57 -2.91 4.96
C GLY A 70 -8.10 -2.73 4.54
N LEU A 71 -7.80 -2.16 3.37
CA LEU A 71 -6.42 -1.90 2.92
C LEU A 71 -6.29 -0.60 2.16
N THR A 72 -5.15 0.06 2.34
CA THR A 72 -4.79 1.20 1.50
C THR A 72 -3.33 1.15 1.08
N ILE A 73 -3.07 1.65 -0.13
CA ILE A 73 -1.70 1.82 -0.61
C ILE A 73 -1.21 3.19 -0.14
N GLN A 74 -0.16 3.20 0.69
CA GLN A 74 0.48 4.41 1.17
C GLN A 74 1.74 4.70 0.35
N SER A 75 1.90 5.95 -0.10
CA SER A 75 3.13 6.42 -0.74
C SER A 75 4.18 6.79 0.31
N ALA A 76 5.34 6.16 0.28
CA ALA A 76 6.53 6.63 0.98
C ALA A 76 7.17 7.74 0.14
N ARG A 77 7.34 8.94 0.71
CA ARG A 77 7.86 10.12 -0.01
C ARG A 77 9.22 9.79 -0.63
N GLY A 78 9.30 9.86 -1.97
CA GLY A 78 10.53 9.66 -2.73
C GLY A 78 10.91 8.19 -2.99
N GLU A 79 10.60 7.29 -2.07
CA GLU A 79 11.10 5.91 -2.07
C GLU A 79 10.19 4.94 -2.83
N GLY A 80 8.89 4.91 -2.53
CA GLY A 80 8.05 3.84 -3.04
C GLY A 80 6.60 3.84 -2.56
N TYR A 81 6.03 2.65 -2.57
CA TYR A 81 4.69 2.38 -2.05
C TYR A 81 4.74 1.20 -1.10
N ARG A 82 3.86 1.23 -0.11
CA ARG A 82 3.60 0.11 0.79
C ARG A 82 2.12 -0.13 0.94
N LEU A 83 1.78 -1.34 1.32
CA LEU A 83 0.41 -1.74 1.52
C LEU A 83 0.14 -1.86 3.01
N ILE A 84 -0.72 -0.99 3.53
CA ILE A 84 -1.07 -0.97 4.94
C ILE A 84 -2.51 -1.44 5.11
N PRO A 85 -2.81 -2.16 6.20
CA PRO A 85 -4.18 -2.29 6.67
C PRO A 85 -4.80 -0.89 6.78
N THR A 86 -6.04 -0.74 6.32
CA THR A 86 -6.88 0.37 6.76
C THR A 86 -7.43 -0.06 8.10
N ASP A 87 -6.58 -0.13 9.13
CA ASP A 87 -7.08 -0.26 10.48
C ASP A 87 -7.97 0.96 10.77
N SER A 88 -9.28 0.76 10.84
CA SER A 88 -10.21 1.73 11.42
C SER A 88 -10.08 1.78 12.95
N THR A 89 -8.91 1.41 13.51
CA THR A 89 -8.65 1.40 14.94
C THR A 89 -7.23 1.88 15.27
N THR A 90 -6.77 2.93 14.61
CA THR A 90 -5.83 3.86 15.23
C THR A 90 -6.61 5.10 15.68
N THR A 91 -7.31 4.97 16.81
CA THR A 91 -7.44 6.09 17.73
C THR A 91 -6.02 6.42 18.21
N PRO A 92 -5.58 7.68 18.15
CA PRO A 92 -4.25 8.08 18.60
C PRO A 92 -4.12 7.85 20.11
N ARG A 93 -3.54 6.72 20.53
CA ARG A 93 -2.99 6.61 21.89
C ARG A 93 -1.53 7.07 21.87
N SER A 94 -1.37 8.38 21.71
CA SER A 94 -0.20 9.11 22.21
C SER A 94 -0.69 10.21 23.14
N THR A 95 -1.28 9.76 24.25
CA THR A 95 -1.01 10.34 25.56
C THR A 95 -0.45 9.19 26.40
N PRO A 96 0.88 9.01 26.49
CA PRO A 96 1.43 8.76 27.80
C PRO A 96 1.09 10.01 28.62
N THR A 97 -0.03 9.91 29.32
CA THR A 97 -0.15 10.40 30.69
C THR A 97 1.23 10.40 31.33
N ASN A 98 1.84 11.58 31.46
CA ASN A 98 2.85 11.82 32.47
C ASN A 98 2.15 12.49 33.64
N PRO A 99 1.62 11.76 34.62
CA PRO A 99 1.19 12.32 35.88
C PRO A 99 2.37 12.17 36.84
N MET A 100 3.44 12.96 36.68
CA MET A 100 4.46 13.04 37.71
C MET A 100 5.34 14.27 37.49
N LYS A 101 4.83 15.41 37.95
CA LYS A 101 5.65 16.40 38.65
C LYS A 101 4.83 16.91 39.83
N GLU A 102 4.64 16.03 40.81
CA GLU A 102 4.51 16.45 42.20
C GLU A 102 5.88 16.33 42.89
N ALA A 103 6.08 17.25 43.85
CA ALA A 103 7.10 17.28 44.90
C ALA A 103 8.55 17.65 44.52
N SER A 104 8.88 18.94 44.62
CA SER A 104 9.57 19.54 45.80
C SER A 104 10.03 20.96 45.49
#